data_AF-A0AAE9NMR9-F1
#
_entry.id   AF-A0AAE9NMR9-F1
#
_cell.length_a   1.000
_cell.length_b   1.000
_cell.length_c   1.000
_cell.angle_alpha   90.00
_cell.angle_beta   90.00
_cell.angle_gamma   90.00
#
_symmetry.space_group_name_H-M   'P 1'
#
loop_
_entity.id
_entity.type
_entity.pdbx_description
1 polymer ?
#
loop_
_entity_poly.entity_id
_entity_poly.type
_entity_poly.pdbx_seq_one_letter_code
_entity_poly.pdbx_strand_id
1 'polypeptide(L)'
;MDRRLLISKDAEPILILQLYVRVDEDGCLISSAFSDFLLNESHVAIICGDHFHVFDMATHSFRSHPLGDYVAHIYSVPDIHSDRLHDRVMVATYCHVFLIDIPAGILWKSSQCAIDGVIITSIENDTVLGLGEWDPPGGWESFKLDLKTGIPI
;
A
#
# COMPACT_ATOMS: atom_id res chain seq x y z
N MET A 1 6.74 -6.61 -15.28
CA MET A 1 6.19 -7.96 -15.53
C MET A 1 4.67 -7.86 -15.39
N ASP A 2 3.89 -8.26 -16.38
CA ASP A 2 2.42 -8.20 -16.27
C ASP A 2 1.94 -9.16 -15.18
N ARG A 3 1.02 -8.71 -14.32
CA ARG A 3 0.44 -9.53 -13.24
C ARG A 3 -1.02 -9.80 -13.50
N ARG A 4 -1.45 -11.02 -13.24
CA ARG A 4 -2.85 -11.44 -13.33
C ARG A 4 -3.33 -11.89 -11.96
N LEU A 5 -4.36 -11.25 -11.45
CA LEU A 5 -5.04 -11.61 -10.20
C LEU A 5 -6.36 -12.29 -10.54
N LEU A 6 -6.54 -13.52 -10.06
CA LEU A 6 -7.82 -14.21 -10.09
C LEU A 6 -8.50 -14.02 -8.74
N ILE A 7 -9.64 -13.35 -8.74
CA ILE A 7 -10.47 -13.17 -7.55
C ILE A 7 -11.57 -14.24 -7.61
N SER A 8 -11.69 -14.98 -6.52
CA SER A 8 -12.66 -16.05 -6.38
C SER A 8 -13.48 -15.88 -5.11
N LYS A 9 -14.74 -16.29 -5.15
CA LYS A 9 -15.63 -16.37 -3.98
C LYS A 9 -16.13 -17.81 -3.87
N ASP A 10 -15.95 -18.43 -2.71
CA ASP A 10 -16.31 -19.83 -2.47
C ASP A 10 -15.73 -20.79 -3.52
N ALA A 11 -14.47 -20.54 -3.92
CA ALA A 11 -13.73 -21.24 -4.99
C ALA A 11 -14.29 -21.06 -6.41
N GLU A 12 -15.33 -20.24 -6.60
CA GLU A 12 -15.81 -19.85 -7.92
C GLU A 12 -15.10 -18.58 -8.40
N PRO A 13 -14.53 -18.58 -9.63
CA PRO A 13 -13.86 -17.41 -10.17
C PRO A 13 -14.89 -16.33 -10.51
N ILE A 14 -14.74 -15.14 -9.91
CA ILE A 14 -15.67 -14.02 -10.12
C ILE A 14 -15.07 -12.91 -10.98
N LEU A 15 -13.75 -12.71 -10.93
CA LEU A 15 -13.09 -11.64 -11.67
C LEU A 15 -11.62 -11.96 -11.94
N ILE A 16 -11.13 -11.53 -13.10
CA ILE A 16 -9.70 -11.50 -13.42
C ILE A 16 -9.28 -10.06 -13.61
N LEU A 17 -8.33 -9.59 -12.79
CA LEU A 17 -7.67 -8.31 -12.97
C LEU A 17 -6.30 -8.52 -13.61
N GLN A 18 -6.00 -7.74 -14.63
CA GLN A 18 -4.68 -7.74 -15.28
C GLN A 18 -4.02 -6.38 -15.08
N LEU A 19 -2.89 -6.40 -14.39
CA LEU A 19 -2.06 -5.26 -14.06
C LEU A 19 -0.94 -5.18 -15.08
N TYR A 20 -0.93 -4.10 -15.84
CA TYR A 20 0.09 -3.79 -16.84
C TYR A 20 1.03 -2.75 -16.26
N VAL A 21 2.33 -3.07 -16.28
CA VAL A 21 3.37 -2.14 -15.82
C VAL A 21 3.64 -1.13 -16.93
N ARG A 22 3.66 0.16 -16.58
CA ARG A 22 3.97 1.22 -17.54
C ARG A 22 5.45 1.20 -17.91
N VAL A 23 5.73 1.59 -19.14
CA VAL A 23 7.08 1.97 -19.58
C VAL A 23 7.15 3.48 -19.71
N ASP A 24 8.29 4.07 -19.40
CA ASP A 24 8.54 5.49 -19.66
C ASP A 24 8.76 5.74 -21.16
N GLU A 25 9.00 7.00 -21.51
CA GLU A 25 9.22 7.43 -22.90
C GLU A 25 10.45 6.74 -23.53
N ASP A 26 11.41 6.31 -22.71
CA ASP A 26 12.62 5.60 -23.13
C ASP A 26 12.42 4.07 -23.18
N GLY A 27 11.22 3.59 -22.87
CA GLY A 27 10.89 2.16 -22.86
C GLY A 27 11.38 1.42 -21.61
N CYS A 28 11.86 2.13 -20.59
CA CYS A 28 12.27 1.53 -19.33
C CYS A 28 11.04 1.24 -18.47
N LEU A 29 11.04 0.08 -17.79
CA LEU A 29 9.96 -0.26 -16.86
C LEU A 29 9.93 0.76 -15.73
N ILE A 30 8.86 1.54 -15.67
CA ILE A 30 8.59 2.38 -14.52
C ILE A 30 8.07 1.42 -13.45
N SER A 31 8.85 1.22 -12.40
CA SER A 31 8.26 0.84 -11.11
C SER A 31 7.62 -0.55 -11.05
N SER A 32 8.41 -1.61 -11.25
CA SER A 32 7.89 -2.99 -11.29
C SER A 32 8.43 -3.96 -10.23
N ALA A 33 9.08 -3.48 -9.17
CA ALA A 33 9.65 -4.39 -8.17
C ALA A 33 8.58 -5.02 -7.26
N PHE A 34 7.64 -4.22 -6.76
CA PHE A 34 6.69 -4.66 -5.74
C PHE A 34 5.25 -4.41 -6.18
N SER A 35 4.41 -5.40 -5.89
CA SER A 35 2.97 -5.25 -5.94
C SER A 35 2.32 -6.26 -5.01
N ASP A 36 1.21 -5.86 -4.42
CA ASP A 36 0.44 -6.65 -3.47
C ASP A 36 -1.01 -6.16 -3.43
N PHE A 37 -1.90 -6.92 -2.80
CA PHE A 37 -3.32 -6.57 -2.73
C PHE A 37 -4.00 -7.07 -1.45
N LEU A 38 -5.05 -6.36 -1.07
CA LEU A 38 -6.02 -6.78 -0.06
C LEU A 38 -7.41 -6.77 -0.69
N LEU A 39 -8.28 -7.68 -0.28
CA LEU A 39 -9.65 -7.74 -0.79
C LEU A 39 -10.68 -7.95 0.32
N ASN A 40 -11.90 -7.49 0.03
CA ASN A 40 -13.09 -7.85 0.78
C ASN A 40 -14.24 -8.14 -0.20
N GLU A 41 -15.46 -8.25 0.30
CA GLU A 41 -16.64 -8.59 -0.50
C GLU A 41 -16.99 -7.54 -1.58
N SER A 42 -16.45 -6.33 -1.49
CA SER A 42 -16.86 -5.18 -2.30
C SER A 42 -15.72 -4.50 -3.06
N HIS A 43 -14.49 -4.57 -2.54
CA HIS A 43 -13.36 -3.82 -3.05
C HIS A 43 -12.09 -4.65 -3.08
N VAL A 44 -11.20 -4.30 -4.02
CA VAL A 44 -9.82 -4.76 -4.08
C VAL A 44 -8.91 -3.55 -4.01
N ALA A 45 -8.05 -3.52 -3.01
CA ALA A 45 -7.00 -2.52 -2.86
C ALA A 45 -5.69 -3.11 -3.38
N ILE A 46 -4.99 -2.40 -4.26
CA ILE A 46 -3.80 -2.91 -4.96
C ILE A 46 -2.70 -1.86 -4.83
N ILE A 47 -1.51 -2.27 -4.39
CA ILE A 47 -0.30 -1.48 -4.56
C ILE A 47 0.47 -2.04 -5.75
N CYS A 48 0.96 -1.17 -6.62
CA CYS A 48 1.81 -1.58 -7.73
C CYS A 48 2.70 -0.41 -8.14
N GLY A 49 4.00 -0.63 -8.09
CA GLY A 49 4.96 0.38 -8.48
C GLY A 49 4.94 1.59 -7.57
N ASP A 50 4.46 2.74 -8.04
CA ASP A 50 4.36 4.00 -7.28
C ASP A 50 2.90 4.43 -7.07
N HIS A 51 1.97 3.48 -7.24
CA HIS A 51 0.54 3.73 -7.19
C HIS A 51 -0.18 2.84 -6.18
N PHE A 52 -1.26 3.42 -5.64
CA PHE A 52 -2.33 2.70 -4.96
C PHE A 52 -3.60 2.73 -5.81
N HIS A 53 -4.23 1.57 -5.98
CA HIS A 53 -5.46 1.40 -6.74
C HIS A 53 -6.57 0.83 -5.86
N VAL A 54 -7.79 1.25 -6.13
CA VAL A 54 -9.01 0.66 -5.56
C VAL A 54 -9.91 0.26 -6.72
N PHE A 55 -10.33 -1.00 -6.73
CA PHE A 55 -11.31 -1.53 -7.67
C PHE A 55 -12.60 -1.87 -6.93
N ASP A 56 -13.73 -1.34 -7.37
CA ASP A 56 -15.06 -1.64 -6.85
C ASP A 56 -15.67 -2.80 -7.66
N MET A 57 -16.02 -3.88 -6.97
CA MET A 57 -16.47 -5.13 -7.58
C MET A 57 -17.91 -5.07 -8.09
N ALA A 58 -18.74 -4.16 -7.57
CA ALA A 58 -20.14 -4.04 -7.99
C ALA A 58 -20.28 -3.18 -9.25
N THR A 59 -19.49 -2.11 -9.33
CA THR A 59 -19.56 -1.12 -10.42
C THR A 59 -18.49 -1.33 -11.48
N HIS A 60 -17.47 -2.16 -11.20
CA HIS A 60 -16.26 -2.31 -12.00
C HIS A 60 -15.50 -0.99 -12.21
N SER A 61 -15.73 0.00 -11.35
CA SER A 61 -14.99 1.25 -11.38
C SER A 61 -13.64 1.08 -10.68
N PHE A 62 -12.64 1.83 -11.14
CA PHE A 62 -11.34 1.86 -10.49
C PHE A 62 -10.92 3.30 -10.19
N ARG A 63 -10.19 3.48 -9.09
CA ARG A 63 -9.52 4.72 -8.71
C ARG A 63 -8.04 4.44 -8.56
N SER A 64 -7.21 5.40 -8.97
CA SER A 64 -5.75 5.33 -8.90
C SER A 64 -5.21 6.56 -8.22
N HIS A 65 -4.30 6.35 -7.27
CA HIS A 65 -3.66 7.39 -6.48
C HIS A 65 -2.15 7.26 -6.66
N PRO A 66 -1.48 8.23 -7.31
CA PRO A 66 -0.02 8.27 -7.34
C PRO A 66 0.50 8.58 -5.94
N LEU A 67 1.50 7.84 -5.49
CA LEU A 67 2.14 8.03 -4.18
C LEU A 67 3.45 8.82 -4.28
N GLY A 68 4.02 8.90 -5.49
CA GLY A 68 5.28 9.62 -5.75
C GLY A 68 6.49 8.97 -5.09
N ASP A 69 6.37 7.69 -4.73
CA ASP A 69 7.41 6.86 -4.15
C ASP A 69 7.08 5.39 -4.40
N TYR A 70 8.09 4.52 -4.52
CA TYR A 70 7.89 3.11 -4.80
C TYR A 70 7.27 2.41 -3.60
N VAL A 71 6.17 1.67 -3.84
CA VAL A 71 5.48 0.88 -2.83
C VAL A 71 6.33 -0.31 -2.40
N ALA A 72 6.19 -0.69 -1.14
CA ALA A 72 6.78 -1.91 -0.58
C ALA A 72 5.67 -2.82 -0.04
N HIS A 73 4.85 -2.31 0.88
CA HIS A 73 3.86 -3.10 1.61
C HIS A 73 2.51 -2.39 1.74
N ILE A 74 1.45 -3.19 1.79
CA ILE A 74 0.09 -2.76 2.14
C ILE A 74 -0.33 -3.48 3.42
N TYR A 75 -0.92 -2.75 4.36
CA TYR A 75 -1.39 -3.27 5.63
C TYR A 75 -2.85 -2.89 5.82
N SER A 76 -3.69 -3.83 6.26
CA SER A 76 -5.06 -3.47 6.61
C SER A 76 -5.09 -2.71 7.94
N VAL A 77 -6.05 -1.81 8.12
CA VAL A 77 -6.23 -1.05 9.36
C VAL A 77 -7.64 -1.29 9.89
N PRO A 78 -7.81 -1.65 11.18
CA PRO A 78 -6.85 -1.51 12.28
C PRO A 78 -5.88 -2.68 12.49
N ASP A 79 -6.10 -3.83 11.87
CA ASP A 79 -5.25 -5.02 12.04
C ASP A 79 -4.28 -5.18 10.86
N ILE A 80 -3.02 -4.83 11.10
CA ILE A 80 -1.95 -4.90 10.09
C ILE A 80 -1.56 -6.33 9.68
N HIS A 81 -2.02 -7.34 10.42
CA HIS A 81 -1.78 -8.75 10.13
C HIS A 81 -2.96 -9.42 9.42
N SER A 82 -4.07 -8.70 9.24
CA SER A 82 -5.23 -9.19 8.49
C SER A 82 -4.90 -9.32 7.01
N ASP A 83 -5.28 -10.45 6.42
CA ASP A 83 -5.28 -10.70 4.97
C ASP A 83 -6.53 -10.15 4.27
N ARG A 84 -7.49 -9.62 5.04
CA ARG A 84 -8.73 -9.01 4.54
C ARG A 84 -8.63 -7.50 4.50
N LEU A 85 -9.21 -6.91 3.47
CA LEU A 85 -9.35 -5.47 3.34
C LEU A 85 -10.41 -4.92 4.29
N HIS A 86 -10.00 -4.04 5.20
CA HIS A 86 -10.89 -3.17 5.96
C HIS A 86 -11.13 -1.83 5.24
N ASP A 87 -11.87 -0.92 5.87
CA ASP A 87 -12.21 0.39 5.29
C ASP A 87 -10.99 1.29 5.07
N ARG A 88 -9.87 0.97 5.72
CA ARG A 88 -8.61 1.71 5.62
C ARG A 88 -7.44 0.76 5.47
N VAL A 89 -6.40 1.27 4.82
CA VAL A 89 -5.11 0.62 4.68
C VAL A 89 -3.97 1.59 4.97
N MET A 90 -2.86 1.06 5.45
CA MET A 90 -1.58 1.76 5.37
C MET A 90 -0.81 1.25 4.17
N VAL A 91 -0.16 2.15 3.45
CA VAL A 91 0.81 1.80 2.41
C VAL A 91 2.17 2.29 2.86
N ALA A 92 3.10 1.37 3.05
CA ALA A 92 4.50 1.69 3.23
C ALA A 92 5.17 1.75 1.86
N THR A 93 5.78 2.89 1.57
CA THR A 93 6.66 3.08 0.43
C THR A 93 8.11 2.96 0.88
N TYR A 94 9.04 3.21 -0.04
CA TYR A 94 10.46 3.20 0.23
C TYR A 94 10.86 4.20 1.35
N CYS A 95 10.24 5.38 1.37
CA CYS A 95 10.59 6.46 2.29
C CYS A 95 9.46 6.86 3.25
N HIS A 96 8.21 6.49 2.98
CA HIS A 96 7.04 7.08 3.65
C HIS A 96 5.98 6.06 4.03
N VAL A 97 5.05 6.51 4.87
CA VAL A 97 3.81 5.81 5.20
C VAL A 97 2.63 6.66 4.78
N PHE A 98 1.62 6.04 4.18
CA PHE A 98 0.34 6.65 3.85
C PHE A 98 -0.76 5.96 4.63
N LEU A 99 -1.74 6.73 5.13
CA LEU A 99 -3.03 6.19 5.54
C LEU A 99 -4.05 6.54 4.47
N ILE A 100 -4.76 5.51 3.99
CA ILE A 100 -5.71 5.63 2.90
C ILE A 100 -7.03 5.03 3.33
N ASP A 101 -8.10 5.78 3.11
CA ASP A 101 -9.48 5.35 3.27
C ASP A 101 -10.00 4.88 1.91
N ILE A 102 -10.62 3.70 1.86
CA ILE A 102 -11.02 3.08 0.59
C ILE A 102 -12.05 3.94 -0.17
N PRO A 103 -13.08 4.51 0.50
CA PRO A 103 -13.94 5.53 -0.11
C PRO A 103 -13.26 6.87 -0.38
N ALA A 104 -12.57 7.45 0.61
CA ALA A 104 -12.16 8.86 0.57
C ALA A 104 -10.79 9.11 -0.09
N GLY A 105 -9.97 8.08 -0.26
CA GLY A 105 -8.59 8.19 -0.77
C GLY A 105 -7.58 8.51 0.34
N ILE A 106 -6.49 9.16 -0.03
CA ILE A 106 -5.37 9.43 0.89
C ILE A 106 -5.83 10.39 2.00
N LEU A 107 -5.73 9.95 3.25
CA LEU A 107 -6.00 10.78 4.42
C LEU A 107 -4.77 11.60 4.82
N TRP A 108 -3.60 10.97 4.84
CA TRP A 108 -2.33 11.64 5.12
C TRP A 108 -1.14 10.86 4.54
N LYS A 109 -0.02 11.58 4.42
CA LYS A 109 1.32 11.08 4.12
C LYS A 109 2.26 11.51 5.25
N SER A 110 3.06 10.58 5.78
CA SER A 110 4.05 10.89 6.82
C SER A 110 5.21 11.74 6.28
N SER A 111 5.99 12.34 7.18
CA SER A 111 7.36 12.74 6.85
C SER A 111 8.20 11.53 6.43
N GLN A 112 9.42 11.76 5.97
CA GLN A 112 10.35 10.68 5.65
C GLN A 112 10.62 9.82 6.89
N CYS A 113 10.46 8.50 6.76
CA CYS A 113 10.70 7.50 7.80
C CYS A 113 11.95 6.65 7.51
N ALA A 114 12.41 6.62 6.26
CA ALA A 114 13.55 5.83 5.79
C ALA A 114 14.13 6.41 4.50
N ILE A 115 15.26 5.87 4.04
CA ILE A 115 15.78 6.09 2.68
C ILE A 115 15.86 4.81 1.84
N ASP A 116 15.69 3.63 2.44
CA ASP A 116 15.78 2.34 1.74
C ASP A 116 14.64 1.34 2.04
N GLY A 117 13.67 1.72 2.87
CA GLY A 117 12.51 0.87 3.12
C GLY A 117 11.81 1.16 4.43
N VAL A 118 10.50 1.02 4.43
CA VAL A 118 9.64 1.19 5.61
C VAL A 118 8.84 -0.08 5.86
N ILE A 119 8.83 -0.52 7.12
CA ILE A 119 8.02 -1.65 7.59
C ILE A 119 7.19 -1.19 8.78
N ILE A 120 5.90 -1.51 8.78
CA ILE A 120 5.02 -1.30 9.93
C ILE A 120 5.03 -2.57 10.79
N THR A 121 5.29 -2.42 12.08
CA THR A 121 5.44 -3.55 13.02
C THR A 121 4.22 -3.76 13.91
N SER A 122 3.53 -2.69 14.31
CA SER A 122 2.28 -2.77 15.08
C SER A 122 1.51 -1.44 15.06
N ILE A 123 0.23 -1.50 15.42
CA ILE A 123 -0.57 -0.32 15.77
C ILE A 123 -1.07 -0.51 17.21
N GLU A 124 -0.72 0.43 18.09
CA GLU A 124 -1.01 0.37 19.52
C GLU A 124 -1.51 1.73 20.01
N ASN A 125 -2.72 1.79 20.60
CA ASN A 125 -3.27 3.01 21.19
C ASN A 125 -3.15 4.26 20.27
N ASP A 126 -3.66 4.16 19.04
CA ASP A 126 -3.55 5.22 18.01
C ASP A 126 -2.10 5.59 17.63
N THR A 127 -1.12 4.76 17.95
CA THR A 127 0.28 4.92 17.53
C THR A 127 0.66 3.84 16.53
N VAL A 128 1.22 4.25 15.40
CA VAL A 128 1.84 3.36 14.42
C VAL A 128 3.29 3.17 14.82
N LEU A 129 3.73 1.93 14.99
CA LEU A 129 5.12 1.58 15.21
C LEU A 129 5.69 0.96 13.93
N GLY A 130 6.91 1.37 13.59
CA GLY A 130 7.58 0.84 12.42
C GLY A 130 9.10 0.95 12.49
N LEU A 131 9.74 0.40 11.48
CA LEU A 131 11.18 0.47 11.26
C LEU A 131 11.44 1.09 9.88
N GLY A 132 12.43 1.96 9.81
CA GLY A 132 12.93 2.55 8.57
C GLY A 132 14.40 2.24 8.36
N GLU A 133 14.78 1.79 7.16
CA GLU A 133 16.18 1.53 6.80
C GLU A 133 16.86 2.82 6.34
N TRP A 134 17.98 3.15 6.98
CA TRP A 134 18.73 4.39 6.77
C TRP A 134 20.04 4.25 5.98
N ASP A 135 20.26 3.09 5.32
CA ASP A 135 21.49 2.68 4.60
C ASP A 135 22.76 2.77 5.49
N PRO A 136 23.83 1.98 5.29
CA PRO A 136 24.96 2.03 6.21
C PRO A 136 25.60 3.42 6.35
N PRO A 137 25.90 3.87 7.59
CA PRO A 137 25.87 3.08 8.82
C PRO A 137 24.54 3.07 9.61
N GLY A 138 23.46 3.68 9.09
CA GLY A 138 22.19 3.91 9.79
C GLY A 138 21.41 2.64 10.15
N GLY A 139 21.27 1.69 9.22
CA GLY A 139 20.51 0.47 9.49
C GLY A 139 19.02 0.72 9.73
N TRP A 140 18.33 -0.30 10.26
CA TRP A 140 16.91 -0.20 10.63
C TRP A 140 16.74 0.56 11.95
N GLU A 141 16.12 1.75 11.88
CA GLU A 141 15.77 2.57 13.02
C GLU A 141 14.27 2.55 13.30
N SER A 142 13.89 2.53 14.58
CA SER A 142 12.48 2.59 14.96
C SER A 142 11.90 3.99 14.83
N PHE A 143 10.67 4.10 14.34
CA PHE A 143 9.90 5.32 14.37
C PHE A 143 8.49 5.08 14.94
N LYS A 144 7.84 6.17 15.34
CA LYS A 144 6.44 6.18 15.77
C LYS A 144 5.71 7.31 15.07
N LEU A 145 4.49 7.05 14.65
CA LEU A 145 3.60 8.06 14.08
C LEU A 145 2.28 8.06 14.84
N ASP A 146 1.68 9.24 15.01
CA ASP A 146 0.28 9.34 15.39
C ASP A 146 -0.60 8.83 14.23
N LEU A 147 -1.48 7.86 14.50
CA LEU A 147 -2.30 7.21 13.48
C LEU A 147 -3.27 8.17 12.78
N LYS A 148 -3.72 9.23 13.47
CA LYS A 148 -4.72 10.16 12.94
C LYS A 148 -4.09 11.20 12.00
N THR A 149 -2.84 11.56 12.24
CA THR A 149 -2.18 12.68 11.57
C THR A 149 -0.97 12.27 10.72
N GLY A 150 -0.35 11.12 11.00
CA GLY A 150 0.90 10.70 10.37
C GLY A 150 2.13 11.47 10.84
N ILE A 151 2.01 12.25 11.93
CA ILE A 151 3.10 13.07 12.47
C ILE A 151 3.96 12.22 13.43
N PRO A 152 5.30 12.34 13.38
CA PRO A 152 6.19 11.66 14.33
C PRO A 152 5.95 12.03 15.80
N ILE A 153 6.09 11.05 16.70
CA ILE A 153 5.92 11.21 18.16
C ILE A 153 7.00 10.52 18.99
#